data_AF-A0A538QFR1-F1
#
_entry.id   AF-A0A538QFR1-F1
#
_cell.length_a   1.000
_cell.length_b   1.000
_cell.length_c   1.000
_cell.angle_alpha   90.00
_cell.angle_beta   90.00
_cell.angle_gamma   90.00
#
_symmetry.space_group_name_H-M   'P 1'
#
loop_
_entity.id
_entity.type
_entity.pdbx_description
1 polymer ?
#
loop_
_entity_poly.entity_id
_entity_poly.type
_entity_poly.pdbx_seq_one_letter_code
_entity_poly.pdbx_strand_id
1 'polypeptide(L)'
;MVARTLFVLAACCACGDNHVLVTPESVAATGQDGQRVEVTGEVHTVTFDSVMSAQRQAALARRAGEPTLAWLVDEDDEAEAGQPHAYGDPPDGYPRTPDHYVLIRSATPDGITFGTPAFTPGLLKEAWGLGVHLTDIDPAAPLPEIGSVIKVTGTLHRVPWNQRDEMLPILDDARLEVVSGPPALAGPGAACTRDAACNARLICDRTTQTCQPPPREIYWADPWRDLNGACDSDADCPLGQRCDPGYTIAATGPYAVHYFPAQDTGRHVCVLAAGATLASECPRIYTARDLIGARFVTGKEICVRAAMLAPVPAGDGDTHDQIKVDEPLPYPKADAPYYVFGAATENSPIYRDPAHGAAAIADPVTDQDIVALGTYRYDPGHGWYEIHPVKAYFAPR
;
A
#
# COMPACT_ATOMS: atom_id res chain seq x y z
N MET A 1 -8.54 3.12 79.56
CA MET A 1 -9.21 3.17 78.23
C MET A 1 -8.34 4.06 77.36
N VAL A 2 -7.32 3.59 76.62
CA VAL A 2 -7.24 2.59 75.54
C VAL A 2 -8.21 2.86 74.39
N ALA A 3 -7.72 3.54 73.36
CA ALA A 3 -7.69 3.02 71.99
C ALA A 3 -6.65 3.83 71.18
N ARG A 4 -5.48 3.21 70.94
CA ARG A 4 -4.45 3.66 70.00
C ARG A 4 -4.87 3.15 68.61
N THR A 5 -5.07 4.05 67.66
CA THR A 5 -5.30 3.70 66.26
C THR A 5 -3.96 3.40 65.60
N LEU A 6 -3.77 2.15 65.20
CA LEU A 6 -2.62 1.65 64.43
C LEU A 6 -2.70 2.20 63.00
N PHE A 7 -1.72 2.99 62.58
CA PHE A 7 -1.40 3.19 61.15
C PHE A 7 -0.54 2.00 60.71
N VAL A 8 -1.09 1.16 59.83
CA VAL A 8 -0.30 0.13 59.13
C VAL A 8 0.21 0.77 57.83
N LEU A 9 1.44 1.27 57.86
CA LEU A 9 2.25 1.40 56.65
C LEU A 9 2.71 -0.02 56.28
N ALA A 10 2.08 -0.61 55.28
CA ALA A 10 2.61 -1.80 54.62
C ALA A 10 3.72 -1.37 53.65
N ALA A 11 4.92 -1.18 54.18
CA ALA A 11 6.15 -1.18 53.39
C ALA A 11 6.47 -2.63 53.02
N CYS A 12 5.91 -3.11 51.91
CA CYS A 12 6.38 -4.34 51.28
C CYS A 12 7.64 -4.01 50.46
N CYS A 13 8.80 -4.18 51.10
CA CYS A 13 10.04 -4.47 50.41
C CYS A 13 9.87 -5.82 49.68
N ALA A 14 9.55 -5.77 48.39
CA ALA A 14 9.77 -6.86 47.45
C ALA A 14 10.79 -6.36 46.43
N CYS A 15 12.07 -6.45 46.79
CA CYS A 15 13.17 -6.30 45.85
C CYS A 15 13.16 -7.55 44.96
N GLY A 16 12.67 -7.37 43.74
CA GLY A 16 12.60 -8.42 42.73
C GLY A 16 11.63 -8.05 41.61
N ASP A 17 11.64 -6.78 41.17
CA ASP A 17 10.95 -6.40 39.95
C ASP A 17 11.68 -7.04 38.78
N ASN A 18 11.32 -8.29 38.48
CA ASN A 18 11.28 -8.75 37.11
C ASN A 18 10.26 -7.83 36.42
N HIS A 19 10.68 -6.64 36.02
CA HIS A 19 9.94 -5.84 35.06
C HIS A 19 9.87 -6.68 33.80
N VAL A 20 8.81 -7.47 33.69
CA VAL A 20 8.46 -8.16 32.44
C VAL A 20 8.36 -7.05 31.42
N LEU A 21 9.28 -7.06 30.45
CA LEU A 21 9.31 -6.07 29.39
C LEU A 21 7.94 -6.10 28.72
N VAL A 22 7.22 -4.98 28.71
CA VAL A 22 5.92 -4.89 28.04
C VAL A 22 6.20 -4.92 26.54
N THR A 23 5.91 -6.04 25.89
CA THR A 23 6.00 -6.20 24.44
C THR A 23 4.63 -5.98 23.79
N PRO A 24 4.58 -5.62 22.49
CA PRO A 24 3.33 -5.57 21.73
C PRO A 24 2.47 -6.82 21.89
N GLU A 25 3.09 -8.00 21.84
CA GLU A 25 2.42 -9.29 21.97
C GLU A 25 1.87 -9.53 23.39
N SER A 26 2.60 -9.11 24.43
CA SER A 26 2.12 -9.23 25.82
C SER A 26 0.89 -8.35 26.06
N VAL A 27 0.86 -7.14 25.49
CA VAL A 27 -0.29 -6.23 25.53
C VAL A 27 -1.45 -6.83 24.74
N ALA A 28 -1.20 -7.28 23.51
CA ALA A 28 -2.19 -7.91 22.65
C ALA A 28 -2.85 -9.13 23.31
N ALA A 29 -2.07 -9.96 24.00
CA ALA A 29 -2.53 -11.21 24.61
C ALA A 29 -3.22 -11.02 25.98
N THR A 30 -2.71 -10.12 26.82
CA THR A 30 -3.13 -10.05 28.24
C THR A 30 -3.78 -8.73 28.64
N GLY A 31 -3.67 -7.69 27.81
CA GLY A 31 -4.24 -6.39 28.08
C GLY A 31 -5.78 -6.41 28.11
N GLN A 32 -6.34 -5.58 28.98
CA GLN A 32 -7.79 -5.41 29.14
C GLN A 32 -8.30 -4.28 28.24
N ASP A 33 -9.51 -4.42 27.71
CA ASP A 33 -10.17 -3.34 26.97
C ASP A 33 -10.32 -2.09 27.85
N GLY A 34 -10.03 -0.92 27.29
CA GLY A 34 -9.97 0.36 28.00
C GLY A 34 -8.68 0.59 28.78
N GLN A 35 -7.73 -0.36 28.79
CA GLN A 35 -6.44 -0.18 29.45
C GLN A 35 -5.59 0.82 28.69
N ARG A 36 -5.10 1.85 29.39
CA ARG A 36 -4.05 2.72 28.85
C ARG A 36 -2.71 2.01 28.90
N VAL A 37 -2.02 1.98 27.77
CA VAL A 37 -0.73 1.29 27.63
C VAL A 37 0.33 2.22 27.06
N GLU A 38 1.57 1.97 27.45
CA GLU A 38 2.77 2.49 26.81
C GLU A 38 3.61 1.28 26.39
N VAL A 39 3.95 1.19 25.11
CA VAL A 39 4.66 0.03 24.54
C VAL A 39 5.62 0.49 23.45
N THR A 40 6.76 -0.18 23.36
CA THR A 40 7.74 0.01 22.29
C THR A 40 7.75 -1.23 21.41
N GLY A 41 7.73 -1.03 20.10
CA GLY A 41 7.76 -2.11 19.12
C GLY A 41 8.36 -1.67 17.79
N GLU A 42 8.71 -2.62 16.95
CA GLU A 42 9.14 -2.38 15.57
C GLU A 42 7.92 -2.32 14.67
N VAL A 43 7.87 -1.33 13.77
CA VAL A 43 6.86 -1.23 12.72
C VAL A 43 7.07 -2.37 11.75
N HIS A 44 6.14 -3.29 11.74
CA HIS A 44 6.16 -4.43 10.86
C HIS A 44 5.52 -4.10 9.50
N THR A 45 4.36 -3.43 9.52
CA THR A 45 3.67 -2.97 8.32
C THR A 45 2.73 -1.81 8.66
N VAL A 46 2.15 -1.21 7.62
CA VAL A 46 0.96 -0.37 7.73
C VAL A 46 -0.18 -1.12 7.03
N THR A 47 -1.41 -0.94 7.51
CA THR A 47 -2.62 -1.41 6.83
C THR A 47 -3.69 -0.33 6.97
N PHE A 48 -4.84 -0.54 6.34
CA PHE A 48 -5.95 0.41 6.24
C PHE A 48 -7.26 -0.33 6.37
N ASP A 49 -8.37 0.39 6.49
CA ASP A 49 -9.70 -0.20 6.38
C ASP A 49 -10.31 0.11 5.00
N SER A 50 -10.94 -0.89 4.40
CA SER A 50 -11.80 -0.73 3.23
C SER A 50 -13.01 -1.64 3.33
N VAL A 51 -14.18 -1.02 3.30
CA VAL A 51 -15.44 -1.70 3.59
C VAL A 51 -16.04 -2.15 2.27
N MET A 52 -16.24 -3.46 2.09
CA MET A 52 -16.91 -3.97 0.90
C MET A 52 -18.34 -3.40 0.84
N SER A 53 -18.66 -2.74 -0.28
CA SER A 53 -19.97 -2.18 -0.54
C SER A 53 -21.04 -3.26 -0.61
N ALA A 54 -22.29 -2.91 -0.28
CA ALA A 54 -23.42 -3.83 -0.36
C ALA A 54 -23.64 -4.36 -1.79
N GLN A 55 -23.37 -3.52 -2.80
CA GLN A 55 -23.43 -3.89 -4.21
C GLN A 55 -22.40 -4.98 -4.54
N ARG A 56 -21.15 -4.81 -4.10
CA ARG A 56 -20.09 -5.81 -4.32
C ARG A 56 -20.39 -7.10 -3.58
N GLN A 57 -20.82 -7.01 -2.31
CA GLN A 57 -21.28 -8.18 -1.56
C GLN A 57 -22.37 -8.96 -2.30
N ALA A 58 -23.36 -8.25 -2.87
CA ALA A 58 -24.42 -8.87 -3.64
C ALA A 58 -23.92 -9.47 -4.97
N ALA A 59 -22.93 -8.85 -5.62
CA ALA A 59 -22.30 -9.38 -6.84
C ALA A 59 -21.55 -10.69 -6.57
N LEU A 60 -20.69 -10.71 -5.54
CA LEU A 60 -19.97 -11.91 -5.12
C LEU A 60 -20.92 -13.02 -4.68
N ALA A 61 -22.02 -12.69 -4.00
CA ALA A 61 -23.02 -13.67 -3.59
C ALA A 61 -23.73 -14.35 -4.77
N ARG A 62 -23.89 -13.67 -5.92
CA ARG A 62 -24.50 -14.26 -7.13
C ARG A 62 -23.60 -15.29 -7.79
N ARG A 63 -22.27 -15.14 -7.67
CA ARG A 63 -21.27 -16.06 -8.24
C ARG A 63 -20.79 -17.11 -7.22
N ALA A 64 -21.48 -17.22 -6.08
CA ALA A 64 -21.11 -18.17 -5.04
C ALA A 64 -21.15 -19.62 -5.57
N GLY A 65 -19.99 -20.28 -5.58
CA GLY A 65 -19.82 -21.65 -6.07
C GLY A 65 -19.14 -21.76 -7.43
N GLU A 66 -18.89 -20.64 -8.12
CA GLU A 66 -18.04 -20.59 -9.31
C GLU A 66 -16.55 -20.56 -8.92
N PRO A 67 -15.64 -21.11 -9.73
CA PRO A 67 -14.20 -20.96 -9.50
C PRO A 67 -13.81 -19.49 -9.51
N THR A 68 -13.20 -19.00 -8.43
CA THR A 68 -12.84 -17.59 -8.24
C THR A 68 -12.05 -17.00 -9.41
N LEU A 69 -11.10 -17.77 -9.96
CA LEU A 69 -10.27 -17.31 -11.07
C LEU A 69 -11.06 -17.16 -12.38
N ALA A 70 -12.09 -17.98 -12.62
CA ALA A 70 -12.82 -17.96 -13.87
C ALA A 70 -13.64 -16.68 -14.03
N TRP A 71 -14.33 -16.25 -12.96
CA TRP A 71 -15.18 -15.08 -13.04
C TRP A 71 -14.44 -13.76 -12.78
N LEU A 72 -13.30 -13.79 -12.08
CA LEU A 72 -12.42 -12.61 -11.96
C LEU A 72 -11.88 -12.18 -13.32
N VAL A 73 -11.48 -13.15 -14.17
CA VAL A 73 -11.09 -12.86 -15.56
C VAL A 73 -12.27 -12.26 -16.33
N ASP A 74 -13.49 -12.81 -16.16
CA ASP A 74 -14.70 -12.25 -16.80
C ASP A 74 -15.06 -10.82 -16.33
N GLU A 75 -14.64 -10.38 -15.14
CA GLU A 75 -14.83 -8.98 -14.68
C GLU A 75 -13.70 -8.05 -15.12
N ASP A 76 -12.51 -8.58 -15.31
CA ASP A 76 -11.38 -7.84 -15.88
C ASP A 76 -11.62 -7.56 -17.40
N ASP A 77 -12.37 -8.45 -18.07
CA ASP A 77 -12.86 -8.33 -19.46
C ASP A 77 -14.02 -7.31 -19.65
N GLU A 78 -14.14 -6.30 -18.78
CA GLU A 78 -15.22 -5.28 -18.79
C GLU A 78 -15.28 -4.45 -20.10
N ALA A 79 -14.18 -4.37 -20.85
CA ALA A 79 -14.12 -3.73 -22.17
C ALA A 79 -14.99 -4.45 -23.22
N GLU A 80 -15.21 -5.77 -23.13
CA GLU A 80 -16.14 -6.50 -24.00
C GLU A 80 -17.61 -6.25 -23.63
N ALA A 81 -17.90 -5.88 -22.39
CA ALA A 81 -19.28 -5.72 -21.89
C ALA A 81 -19.95 -4.39 -22.31
N GLY A 82 -19.21 -3.46 -22.93
CA GLY A 82 -19.73 -2.16 -23.36
C GLY A 82 -20.30 -1.31 -22.22
N GLN A 83 -19.94 -1.61 -20.98
CA GLN A 83 -20.29 -0.84 -19.81
C GLN A 83 -19.17 0.19 -19.54
N PRO A 84 -19.50 1.40 -19.05
CA PRO A 84 -18.47 2.28 -18.51
C PRO A 84 -17.75 1.55 -17.38
N HIS A 85 -16.43 1.44 -17.49
CA HIS A 85 -15.54 0.85 -16.49
C HIS A 85 -15.96 1.24 -15.07
N ALA A 86 -15.95 0.27 -14.14
CA ALA A 86 -16.23 0.51 -12.72
C ALA A 86 -15.33 1.60 -12.08
N TYR A 87 -14.24 1.99 -12.75
CA TYR A 87 -13.33 3.06 -12.38
C TYR A 87 -13.90 4.50 -12.47
N GLY A 88 -15.08 4.67 -13.06
CA GLY A 88 -15.72 5.99 -13.30
C GLY A 88 -16.57 6.54 -12.15
N ASP A 89 -16.99 5.72 -11.18
CA ASP A 89 -17.83 6.13 -10.05
C ASP A 89 -17.07 6.01 -8.72
N PRO A 90 -17.00 7.08 -7.89
CA PRO A 90 -16.38 6.99 -6.57
C PRO A 90 -17.32 6.30 -5.56
N PRO A 91 -16.83 5.34 -4.77
CA PRO A 91 -16.05 4.15 -5.11
C PRO A 91 -16.98 2.91 -5.05
N ASP A 92 -17.37 2.39 -6.20
CA ASP A 92 -18.10 1.11 -6.26
C ASP A 92 -17.11 -0.05 -6.04
N GLY A 93 -17.44 -0.96 -5.12
CA GLY A 93 -16.52 -2.03 -4.71
C GLY A 93 -16.09 -1.88 -3.26
N TYR A 94 -14.88 -1.34 -3.04
CA TYR A 94 -14.20 -1.21 -1.76
C TYR A 94 -13.86 0.26 -1.45
N PRO A 95 -14.79 1.08 -0.95
CA PRO A 95 -14.45 2.38 -0.38
C PRO A 95 -13.35 2.27 0.68
N ARG A 96 -12.29 3.08 0.55
CA ARG A 96 -11.36 3.33 1.66
C ARG A 96 -12.06 4.13 2.75
N THR A 97 -11.74 3.81 3.99
CA THR A 97 -12.02 4.71 5.12
C THR A 97 -10.79 5.61 5.37
N PRO A 98 -10.89 6.68 6.19
CA PRO A 98 -9.72 7.44 6.61
C PRO A 98 -8.82 6.67 7.59
N ASP A 99 -9.24 5.49 8.05
CA ASP A 99 -8.59 4.74 9.12
C ASP A 99 -7.36 3.99 8.60
N HIS A 100 -6.25 4.20 9.29
CA HIS A 100 -4.99 3.51 9.04
C HIS A 100 -4.49 2.86 10.32
N TYR A 101 -3.74 1.79 10.17
CA TYR A 101 -3.19 1.04 11.29
C TYR A 101 -1.71 0.81 11.09
N VAL A 102 -0.90 1.27 12.03
CA VAL A 102 0.51 0.88 12.11
C VAL A 102 0.59 -0.38 12.95
N LEU A 103 1.09 -1.48 12.38
CA LEU A 103 1.17 -2.75 13.08
C LEU A 103 2.57 -2.91 13.68
N ILE A 104 2.62 -3.08 14.99
CA ILE A 104 3.88 -3.23 15.72
C ILE A 104 4.04 -4.63 16.30
N ARG A 105 5.28 -5.13 16.25
CA ARG A 105 5.69 -6.42 16.80
C ARG A 105 7.06 -6.31 17.48
N SER A 106 7.39 -7.28 18.32
CA SER A 106 8.75 -7.49 18.83
C SER A 106 9.51 -8.62 18.10
N ALA A 107 8.79 -9.46 17.34
CA ALA A 107 9.37 -10.52 16.51
C ALA A 107 8.48 -10.85 15.31
N THR A 108 9.08 -11.41 14.26
CA THR A 108 8.35 -12.07 13.15
C THR A 108 7.68 -13.35 13.69
N PRO A 109 6.38 -13.60 13.42
CA PRO A 109 5.72 -14.84 13.78
C PRO A 109 6.38 -16.06 13.13
N ASP A 110 6.62 -17.10 13.91
CA ASP A 110 7.20 -18.34 13.41
C ASP A 110 6.22 -19.11 12.50
N GLY A 111 6.72 -19.65 11.39
CA GLY A 111 6.00 -20.66 10.60
C GLY A 111 4.90 -20.15 9.67
N ILE A 112 4.75 -18.82 9.49
CA ILE A 112 3.79 -18.26 8.53
C ILE A 112 4.53 -17.71 7.31
N THR A 113 4.56 -18.49 6.22
CA THR A 113 5.31 -18.19 4.99
C THR A 113 4.44 -18.29 3.75
N PHE A 114 4.87 -17.63 2.67
CA PHE A 114 4.30 -17.79 1.34
C PHE A 114 4.21 -19.28 0.96
N GLY A 115 3.02 -19.78 0.63
CA GLY A 115 2.79 -21.17 0.21
C GLY A 115 2.28 -22.12 1.30
N THR A 116 2.02 -21.65 2.53
CA THR A 116 1.29 -22.44 3.53
C THR A 116 -0.16 -22.66 3.04
N PRO A 117 -0.59 -23.91 2.77
CA PRO A 117 -1.94 -24.19 2.32
C PRO A 117 -2.91 -23.82 3.44
N ALA A 118 -3.84 -22.91 3.15
CA ALA A 118 -4.83 -22.36 4.07
C ALA A 118 -4.28 -21.36 5.10
N PHE A 119 -4.05 -20.12 4.66
CA PHE A 119 -4.23 -19.00 5.57
C PHE A 119 -5.71 -18.94 5.98
N THR A 120 -6.02 -19.57 7.12
CA THR A 120 -7.36 -19.49 7.74
C THR A 120 -7.48 -18.19 8.53
N PRO A 121 -8.70 -17.66 8.77
CA PRO A 121 -8.92 -16.46 9.58
C PRO A 121 -8.19 -16.47 10.95
N GLY A 122 -7.96 -17.64 11.55
CA GLY A 122 -7.22 -17.76 12.80
C GLY A 122 -5.75 -17.30 12.74
N LEU A 123 -5.10 -17.42 11.57
CA LEU A 123 -3.72 -16.95 11.38
C LEU A 123 -3.64 -15.41 11.23
N LEU A 124 -4.77 -14.74 10.98
CA LEU A 124 -4.84 -13.28 10.93
C LEU A 124 -4.45 -12.66 12.27
N LYS A 125 -4.90 -13.25 13.38
CA LYS A 125 -4.64 -12.75 14.72
C LYS A 125 -3.16 -12.85 15.07
N GLU A 126 -2.51 -13.93 14.66
CA GLU A 126 -1.06 -14.14 14.85
C GLU A 126 -0.25 -13.18 13.96
N ALA A 127 -0.71 -12.92 12.73
CA ALA A 127 -0.15 -11.92 11.83
C ALA A 127 -0.55 -10.48 12.17
N TRP A 128 -1.41 -10.20 13.14
CA TRP A 128 -1.79 -8.82 13.46
C TRP A 128 -0.74 -8.13 14.34
N GLY A 129 -0.27 -8.82 15.38
CA GLY A 129 0.53 -8.18 16.42
C GLY A 129 -0.32 -7.23 17.27
N LEU A 130 0.11 -5.98 17.42
CA LEU A 130 -0.67 -4.90 18.03
C LEU A 130 -0.87 -3.78 17.01
N GLY A 131 -2.12 -3.45 16.71
CA GLY A 131 -2.46 -2.36 15.81
C GLY A 131 -2.44 -1.02 16.53
N VAL A 132 -1.99 0.03 15.85
CA VAL A 132 -2.04 1.41 16.33
C VAL A 132 -2.92 2.18 15.37
N HIS A 133 -4.11 2.56 15.81
CA HIS A 133 -5.10 3.21 14.95
C HIS A 133 -4.80 4.69 14.81
N LEU A 134 -4.82 5.15 13.56
CA LEU A 134 -4.59 6.52 13.16
C LEU A 134 -5.74 6.97 12.25
N THR A 135 -6.42 8.03 12.65
CA THR A 135 -7.35 8.79 11.81
C THR A 135 -6.71 10.12 11.44
N ASP A 136 -7.16 10.73 10.33
CA ASP A 136 -6.76 12.09 9.93
C ASP A 136 -5.23 12.31 9.91
N ILE A 137 -4.50 11.42 9.24
CA ILE A 137 -3.03 11.50 9.16
C ILE A 137 -2.62 12.85 8.56
N ASP A 138 -2.12 13.73 9.43
CA ASP A 138 -1.56 15.02 9.05
C ASP A 138 -0.43 14.80 8.03
N PRO A 139 -0.48 15.38 6.82
CA PRO A 139 0.60 15.27 5.85
C PRO A 139 1.97 15.77 6.38
N ALA A 140 1.97 16.61 7.42
CA ALA A 140 3.18 17.04 8.11
C ALA A 140 3.71 16.00 9.12
N ALA A 141 2.90 15.04 9.56
CA ALA A 141 3.27 13.94 10.43
C ALA A 141 3.51 12.67 9.58
N PRO A 142 4.76 12.28 9.33
CA PRO A 142 5.05 11.12 8.49
C PRO A 142 4.56 9.83 9.18
N LEU A 143 3.93 8.93 8.41
CA LEU A 143 3.76 7.55 8.83
C LEU A 143 5.15 6.91 9.05
N PRO A 144 5.33 6.17 10.16
CA PRO A 144 6.62 5.53 10.42
C PRO A 144 6.89 4.45 9.37
N GLU A 145 8.16 4.24 9.06
CA GLU A 145 8.57 3.27 8.04
C GLU A 145 8.70 1.88 8.63
N ILE A 146 8.50 0.86 7.80
CA ILE A 146 8.77 -0.53 8.18
C ILE A 146 10.22 -0.66 8.68
N GLY A 147 10.40 -1.37 9.80
CA GLY A 147 11.66 -1.50 10.52
C GLY A 147 11.99 -0.34 11.48
N SER A 148 11.17 0.70 11.54
CA SER A 148 11.34 1.75 12.55
C SER A 148 10.91 1.23 13.92
N VAL A 149 11.66 1.55 14.98
CA VAL A 149 11.22 1.32 16.36
C VAL A 149 10.43 2.54 16.82
N ILE A 150 9.20 2.30 17.25
CA ILE A 150 8.30 3.34 17.73
C ILE A 150 7.88 3.08 19.16
N LYS A 151 7.73 4.16 19.92
CA LYS A 151 7.10 4.18 21.22
C LYS A 151 5.68 4.68 21.04
N VAL A 152 4.71 3.94 21.58
CA VAL A 152 3.29 4.23 21.43
C VAL A 152 2.65 4.34 22.80
N THR A 153 1.85 5.38 22.99
CA THR A 153 0.91 5.47 24.12
C THR A 153 -0.50 5.53 23.57
N GLY A 154 -1.41 4.70 24.08
CA GLY A 154 -2.80 4.68 23.63
C GLY A 154 -3.71 3.89 24.57
N THR A 155 -4.97 3.75 24.18
CA THR A 155 -5.98 2.95 24.89
C THR A 155 -6.26 1.67 24.12
N LEU A 156 -6.10 0.52 24.77
CA LEU A 156 -6.33 -0.78 24.14
C LEU A 156 -7.82 -1.06 23.96
N HIS A 157 -8.20 -1.44 22.75
CA HIS A 157 -9.52 -1.94 22.38
C HIS A 157 -9.39 -3.23 21.58
N ARG A 158 -10.45 -4.03 21.61
CA ARG A 158 -10.62 -5.17 20.70
C ARG A 158 -11.81 -4.87 19.82
N VAL A 159 -11.55 -4.78 18.52
CA VAL A 159 -12.58 -4.42 17.54
C VAL A 159 -12.57 -5.41 16.39
N PRO A 160 -13.73 -5.66 15.77
CA PRO A 160 -13.77 -6.33 14.48
C PRO A 160 -13.10 -5.40 13.46
N TRP A 161 -12.27 -5.97 12.58
CA TRP A 161 -11.56 -5.20 11.58
C TRP A 161 -11.96 -5.62 10.16
N ASN A 162 -12.20 -4.65 9.27
CA ASN A 162 -12.49 -4.84 7.85
C ASN A 162 -13.61 -5.86 7.56
N GLN A 163 -14.72 -5.75 8.29
CA GLN A 163 -15.89 -6.66 8.20
C GLN A 163 -15.56 -8.14 8.47
N ARG A 164 -14.47 -8.44 9.20
CA ARG A 164 -14.13 -9.80 9.64
C ARG A 164 -14.68 -10.07 11.03
N ASP A 165 -14.98 -11.34 11.30
CA ASP A 165 -15.44 -11.81 12.62
C ASP A 165 -14.31 -11.90 13.66
N GLU A 166 -13.07 -11.59 13.27
CA GLU A 166 -11.90 -11.65 14.14
C GLU A 166 -11.71 -10.35 14.93
N MET A 167 -11.58 -10.48 16.25
CA MET A 167 -11.37 -9.36 17.17
C MET A 167 -9.86 -9.09 17.33
N LEU A 168 -9.42 -7.94 16.82
CA LEU A 168 -8.00 -7.58 16.77
C LEU A 168 -7.66 -6.54 17.83
N PRO A 169 -6.48 -6.66 18.49
CA PRO A 169 -6.03 -5.68 19.49
C PRO A 169 -5.53 -4.41 18.80
N ILE A 170 -6.12 -3.27 19.18
CA ILE A 170 -5.82 -1.97 18.59
C ILE A 170 -5.63 -0.94 19.71
N LEU A 171 -4.67 -0.02 19.53
CA LEU A 171 -4.50 1.16 20.36
C LEU A 171 -5.18 2.36 19.69
N ASP A 172 -6.23 2.88 20.33
CA ASP A 172 -6.87 4.15 19.99
C ASP A 172 -6.27 5.31 20.79
N ASP A 173 -6.65 6.54 20.42
CA ASP A 173 -6.13 7.79 21.00
C ASP A 173 -4.60 7.82 21.04
N ALA A 174 -4.00 7.18 20.03
CA ALA A 174 -2.59 6.84 20.05
C ALA A 174 -1.70 8.06 19.80
N ARG A 175 -0.56 8.07 20.50
CA ARG A 175 0.55 8.97 20.25
C ARG A 175 1.78 8.16 19.92
N LEU A 176 2.39 8.49 18.80
CA LEU A 176 3.58 7.82 18.27
C LEU A 176 4.80 8.72 18.41
N GLU A 177 5.91 8.12 18.85
CA GLU A 177 7.24 8.68 18.83
C GLU A 177 8.17 7.70 18.11
N VAL A 178 8.87 8.16 17.07
CA VAL A 178 9.90 7.35 16.41
C VAL A 178 11.16 7.37 17.28
N VAL A 179 11.49 6.23 17.86
CA VAL A 179 12.68 6.04 18.73
C VAL A 179 13.93 5.85 17.87
N SER A 180 13.81 5.02 16.84
CA SER A 180 14.85 4.79 15.84
C SER A 180 14.24 4.38 14.51
N GLY A 181 14.98 4.58 13.43
CA GLY A 181 14.52 4.22 12.10
C GLY A 181 15.38 4.86 11.02
N PRO A 182 14.98 4.72 9.76
CA PRO A 182 15.62 5.41 8.65
C PRO A 182 15.60 6.94 8.81
N PRO A 183 16.49 7.67 8.11
CA PRO A 183 16.43 9.13 8.06
C PRO A 183 15.06 9.63 7.61
N ALA A 184 14.55 10.62 8.34
CA ALA A 184 13.28 11.27 8.03
C ALA A 184 13.31 11.90 6.63
N LEU A 185 12.24 11.70 5.88
CA LEU A 185 12.02 12.32 4.59
C LEU A 185 11.53 13.77 4.73
N ALA A 186 11.65 14.54 3.65
CA ALA A 186 11.32 15.96 3.66
C ALA A 186 9.81 16.19 3.89
N GLY A 187 9.50 17.15 4.76
CA GLY A 187 8.13 17.56 5.09
C GLY A 187 7.57 18.62 4.13
N PRO A 188 6.36 19.14 4.39
CA PRO A 188 5.69 20.09 3.51
C PRO A 188 6.52 21.35 3.24
N GLY A 189 6.54 21.81 1.98
CA GLY A 189 7.27 23.00 1.53
C GLY A 189 8.78 22.82 1.36
N ALA A 190 9.36 21.70 1.77
CA ALA A 190 10.77 21.42 1.54
C ALA A 190 11.07 21.20 0.05
N ALA A 191 12.23 21.66 -0.41
CA ALA A 191 12.66 21.45 -1.79
C ALA A 191 12.86 19.96 -2.08
N CYS A 192 12.49 19.55 -3.29
CA CYS A 192 12.61 18.17 -3.74
C CYS A 192 12.92 18.12 -5.23
N THR A 193 13.51 17.01 -5.67
CA THR A 193 13.75 16.72 -7.08
C THR A 193 12.99 15.49 -7.57
N ARG A 194 12.42 14.72 -6.64
CA ARG A 194 11.65 13.50 -6.88
C ARG A 194 10.73 13.21 -5.69
N ASP A 195 9.70 12.41 -5.92
CA ASP A 195 8.77 11.97 -4.89
C ASP A 195 9.45 11.19 -3.76
N ALA A 196 10.49 10.41 -4.08
CA ALA A 196 11.26 9.65 -3.09
C ALA A 196 11.96 10.53 -2.03
N ALA A 197 12.11 11.84 -2.27
CA ALA A 197 12.65 12.79 -1.29
C ALA A 197 11.60 13.27 -0.27
N CYS A 198 10.33 13.24 -0.65
CA CYS A 198 9.21 13.68 0.16
C CYS A 198 8.68 12.55 1.02
N ASN A 199 8.15 12.88 2.21
CA ASN A 199 7.57 11.88 3.10
C ASN A 199 6.41 11.10 2.44
N ALA A 200 5.95 10.03 3.08
CA ALA A 200 4.99 9.12 2.47
C ALA A 200 3.65 9.78 2.08
N ARG A 201 3.27 10.89 2.74
CA ARG A 201 2.02 11.61 2.52
C ARG A 201 2.12 12.79 1.57
N LEU A 202 3.29 12.97 0.94
CA LEU A 202 3.59 14.09 0.07
C LEU A 202 4.12 13.61 -1.29
N ILE A 203 3.85 14.39 -2.30
CA ILE A 203 4.45 14.31 -3.63
C ILE A 203 5.46 15.45 -3.80
N CYS A 204 6.40 15.31 -4.71
CA CYS A 204 7.21 16.39 -5.18
C CYS A 204 6.46 17.13 -6.29
N ASP A 205 5.91 18.30 -5.95
CA ASP A 205 5.16 19.09 -6.93
C ASP A 205 6.07 19.49 -8.09
N ARG A 206 5.63 19.20 -9.32
CA ARG A 206 6.44 19.40 -10.53
C ARG A 206 6.66 20.87 -10.84
N THR A 207 5.70 21.73 -10.51
CA THR A 207 5.75 23.16 -10.79
C THR A 207 6.61 23.90 -9.77
N THR A 208 6.42 23.62 -8.48
CA THR A 208 7.12 24.34 -7.41
C THR A 208 8.40 23.64 -6.97
N GLN A 209 8.61 22.37 -7.32
CA GLN A 209 9.72 21.53 -6.87
C GLN A 209 9.83 21.48 -5.35
N THR A 210 8.66 21.39 -4.69
CA THR A 210 8.57 21.25 -3.23
C THR A 210 7.64 20.11 -2.85
N CYS A 211 7.89 19.51 -1.69
CA CYS A 211 7.01 18.49 -1.14
C CYS A 211 5.66 19.08 -0.74
N GLN A 212 4.59 18.59 -1.33
CA GLN A 212 3.22 19.06 -1.10
C GLN A 212 2.28 17.86 -0.95
N PRO A 213 1.17 17.99 -0.21
CA PRO A 213 0.12 16.99 -0.32
C PRO A 213 -0.44 16.99 -1.75
N PRO A 214 -1.02 15.88 -2.22
CA PRO A 214 -1.78 15.91 -3.47
C PRO A 214 -2.91 16.96 -3.35
N PRO A 215 -3.27 17.65 -4.45
CA PRO A 215 -4.20 18.78 -4.38
C PRO A 215 -5.64 18.37 -3.99
N ARG A 216 -5.93 17.08 -4.10
CA ARG A 216 -7.18 16.42 -3.74
C ARG A 216 -6.92 14.92 -3.64
N GLU A 217 -7.92 14.16 -3.23
CA GLU A 217 -7.91 12.73 -3.45
C GLU A 217 -7.85 12.43 -4.96
N ILE A 218 -7.03 11.44 -5.30
CA ILE A 218 -6.77 11.02 -6.67
C ILE A 218 -7.34 9.61 -6.84
N TYR A 219 -8.20 9.46 -7.83
CA TYR A 219 -8.86 8.23 -8.27
C TYR A 219 -8.34 7.78 -9.63
N TRP A 220 -8.70 6.57 -10.01
CA TRP A 220 -8.27 5.93 -11.26
C TRP A 220 -8.53 6.79 -12.51
N ALA A 221 -9.75 7.33 -12.63
CA ALA A 221 -10.18 8.13 -13.77
C ALA A 221 -9.68 9.57 -13.78
N ASP A 222 -8.85 9.96 -12.81
CA ASP A 222 -8.42 11.34 -12.73
C ASP A 222 -7.36 11.66 -13.78
N PRO A 223 -7.62 12.65 -14.67
CA PRO A 223 -6.63 13.12 -15.64
C PRO A 223 -5.57 14.01 -14.97
N TRP A 224 -5.38 13.87 -13.66
CA TRP A 224 -4.47 14.73 -12.93
C TRP A 224 -3.04 14.33 -13.27
N ARG A 225 -2.37 15.18 -14.06
CA ARG A 225 -0.90 15.17 -14.16
C ARG A 225 -0.34 13.82 -14.64
N ASP A 226 -1.07 13.18 -15.55
CA ASP A 226 -0.67 11.92 -16.18
C ASP A 226 -0.22 10.83 -15.21
N LEU A 227 -1.06 10.58 -14.20
CA LEU A 227 -0.97 9.39 -13.37
C LEU A 227 -0.84 8.14 -14.24
N ASN A 228 -1.65 8.08 -15.30
CA ASN A 228 -1.62 7.07 -16.35
C ASN A 228 -0.39 7.19 -17.29
N GLY A 229 0.58 8.07 -17.07
CA GLY A 229 1.79 8.14 -17.90
C GLY A 229 1.60 8.56 -19.36
N ALA A 230 0.42 9.06 -19.75
CA ALA A 230 0.28 9.83 -20.99
C ALA A 230 1.03 11.17 -20.86
N CYS A 231 1.19 11.97 -21.92
CA CYS A 231 1.70 13.34 -21.81
C CYS A 231 1.50 14.14 -23.08
N ASP A 232 1.50 15.47 -22.94
CA ASP A 232 1.64 16.40 -24.06
C ASP A 232 3.01 17.12 -24.01
N SER A 233 3.60 17.21 -22.82
CA SER A 233 4.88 17.86 -22.56
C SER A 233 5.61 17.29 -21.34
N ASP A 234 6.88 17.63 -21.17
CA ASP A 234 7.67 17.24 -19.98
C ASP A 234 7.07 17.74 -18.65
N ALA A 235 6.28 18.83 -18.68
CA ALA A 235 5.63 19.36 -17.48
C ALA A 235 4.55 18.42 -16.93
N ASP A 236 4.02 17.56 -17.79
CA ASP A 236 2.99 16.61 -17.43
C ASP A 236 3.58 15.29 -16.90
N CYS A 237 4.90 15.08 -17.06
CA CYS A 237 5.59 13.91 -16.56
C CYS A 237 6.15 14.10 -15.14
N PRO A 238 6.25 13.01 -14.35
CA PRO A 238 6.95 13.06 -13.07
C PRO A 238 8.39 13.58 -13.17
N LEU A 239 8.89 14.23 -12.11
CA LEU A 239 10.24 14.79 -12.12
C LEU A 239 11.30 13.69 -12.29
N GLY A 240 12.14 13.83 -13.32
CA GLY A 240 13.11 12.81 -13.74
C GLY A 240 12.68 12.04 -15.01
N GLN A 241 11.44 12.26 -15.45
CA GLN A 241 10.90 11.72 -16.70
C GLN A 241 10.72 12.83 -17.74
N ARG A 242 10.48 12.42 -18.98
CA ARG A 242 10.22 13.31 -20.11
C ARG A 242 9.11 12.73 -20.99
N CYS A 243 8.46 13.58 -21.74
CA CYS A 243 7.48 13.16 -22.72
C CYS A 243 8.20 12.67 -23.98
N ASP A 244 7.90 11.45 -24.47
CA ASP A 244 8.47 10.93 -25.71
C ASP A 244 7.57 11.24 -26.92
N PRO A 245 7.86 12.31 -27.70
CA PRO A 245 7.06 12.63 -28.88
C PRO A 245 7.21 11.60 -30.01
N GLY A 246 8.25 10.75 -29.93
CA GLY A 246 8.46 9.65 -30.88
C GLY A 246 7.46 8.53 -30.71
N TYR A 247 6.71 8.51 -29.60
CA TYR A 247 5.71 7.51 -29.31
C TYR A 247 4.34 8.13 -29.15
N THR A 248 3.39 7.72 -29.99
CA THR A 248 2.01 8.23 -29.95
C THR A 248 1.10 7.10 -29.53
N ILE A 249 0.27 7.34 -28.52
CA ILE A 249 -0.70 6.41 -27.98
C ILE A 249 -1.74 6.09 -29.05
N ALA A 250 -1.83 4.79 -29.39
CA ALA A 250 -2.72 4.31 -30.43
C ALA A 250 -4.15 4.10 -29.91
N ALA A 251 -5.14 4.31 -30.78
CA ALA A 251 -6.53 3.98 -30.49
C ALA A 251 -6.84 2.48 -30.56
N THR A 252 -5.96 1.69 -31.20
CA THR A 252 -6.17 0.26 -31.49
C THR A 252 -4.84 -0.48 -31.53
N GLY A 253 -4.86 -1.77 -31.16
CA GLY A 253 -3.69 -2.65 -31.18
C GLY A 253 -3.29 -3.10 -29.77
N PRO A 254 -2.23 -3.92 -29.64
CA PRO A 254 -1.83 -4.52 -28.36
C PRO A 254 -1.38 -3.54 -27.28
N TYR A 255 -1.04 -2.30 -27.66
CA TYR A 255 -0.57 -1.24 -26.75
C TYR A 255 -1.47 0.00 -26.85
N ALA A 256 -2.75 -0.20 -27.17
CA ALA A 256 -3.73 0.87 -27.27
C ALA A 256 -4.19 1.37 -25.91
N VAL A 257 -4.95 2.47 -25.90
CA VAL A 257 -5.63 2.95 -24.70
C VAL A 257 -6.93 2.19 -24.47
N HIS A 258 -7.06 1.59 -23.28
CA HIS A 258 -8.26 0.85 -22.85
C HIS A 258 -9.15 1.69 -21.92
N TYR A 259 -8.56 2.40 -20.94
CA TYR A 259 -9.33 3.09 -19.90
C TYR A 259 -9.89 4.46 -20.32
N PHE A 260 -9.08 5.29 -20.99
CA PHE A 260 -9.44 6.68 -21.33
C PHE A 260 -9.23 7.00 -22.81
N PRO A 261 -9.86 6.24 -23.73
CA PRO A 261 -9.57 6.36 -25.15
C PRO A 261 -9.84 7.76 -25.71
N ALA A 262 -10.85 8.46 -25.19
CA ALA A 262 -11.15 9.82 -25.62
C ALA A 262 -10.11 10.86 -25.16
N GLN A 263 -9.42 10.58 -24.05
CA GLN A 263 -8.46 11.49 -23.42
C GLN A 263 -7.05 11.24 -23.92
N ASP A 264 -6.61 9.98 -24.02
CA ASP A 264 -5.20 9.66 -24.23
C ASP A 264 -4.84 9.31 -25.68
N THR A 265 -5.81 8.97 -26.53
CA THR A 265 -5.52 8.68 -27.93
C THR A 265 -4.84 9.87 -28.60
N GLY A 266 -3.67 9.63 -29.21
CA GLY A 266 -2.90 10.67 -29.88
C GLY A 266 -1.97 11.48 -28.99
N ARG A 267 -2.04 11.29 -27.66
CA ARG A 267 -1.03 11.81 -26.72
C ARG A 267 0.23 10.96 -26.76
N HIS A 268 1.24 11.36 -26.01
CA HIS A 268 2.53 10.68 -25.91
C HIS A 268 2.68 9.95 -24.58
N VAL A 269 3.83 9.33 -24.33
CA VAL A 269 4.09 8.67 -23.04
C VAL A 269 5.24 9.29 -22.28
N CYS A 270 5.11 9.33 -20.96
CA CYS A 270 6.21 9.64 -20.07
C CYS A 270 7.20 8.48 -20.03
N VAL A 271 8.45 8.77 -20.40
CA VAL A 271 9.58 7.84 -20.37
C VAL A 271 10.65 8.35 -19.42
N LEU A 272 11.47 7.42 -18.91
CA LEU A 272 12.64 7.81 -18.14
C LEU A 272 13.63 8.59 -19.01
N ALA A 273 14.38 9.50 -18.39
CA ALA A 273 15.49 10.17 -19.07
C ALA A 273 16.50 9.14 -19.62
N ALA A 274 17.10 9.45 -20.78
CA ALA A 274 18.11 8.58 -21.36
C ALA A 274 19.28 8.36 -20.39
N GLY A 275 19.68 7.10 -20.19
CA GLY A 275 20.73 6.73 -19.24
C GLY A 275 20.28 6.65 -17.79
N ALA A 276 18.96 6.68 -17.52
CA ALA A 276 18.40 6.36 -16.22
C ALA A 276 18.92 5.01 -15.70
N THR A 277 19.24 4.97 -14.41
CA THR A 277 19.75 3.79 -13.71
C THR A 277 18.95 3.59 -12.43
N LEU A 278 18.98 2.38 -11.87
CA LEU A 278 18.38 2.12 -10.56
C LEU A 278 18.83 3.14 -9.50
N ALA A 279 20.12 3.47 -9.45
CA ALA A 279 20.65 4.41 -8.47
C ALA A 279 20.21 5.86 -8.71
N SER A 280 20.00 6.25 -9.97
CA SER A 280 19.47 7.58 -10.27
C SER A 280 17.99 7.64 -9.95
N GLU A 281 17.18 6.66 -10.38
CA GLU A 281 15.71 6.75 -10.26
C GLU A 281 15.17 6.34 -8.89
N CYS A 282 15.83 5.40 -8.22
CA CYS A 282 15.39 4.81 -6.96
C CYS A 282 16.39 5.07 -5.82
N PRO A 283 16.59 6.33 -5.39
CA PRO A 283 17.46 6.65 -4.25
C PRO A 283 16.92 6.05 -2.94
N ARG A 284 15.64 5.63 -2.93
CA ARG A 284 14.99 4.91 -1.85
C ARG A 284 14.16 3.79 -2.45
N ILE A 285 14.37 2.58 -1.96
CA ILE A 285 13.69 1.36 -2.42
C ILE A 285 12.89 0.82 -1.23
N TYR A 286 11.61 0.60 -1.46
CA TYR A 286 10.66 0.08 -0.50
C TYR A 286 10.39 -1.41 -0.76
N THR A 287 9.64 -2.04 0.13
CA THR A 287 9.27 -3.46 0.02
C THR A 287 7.85 -3.62 -0.50
N ALA A 288 7.49 -4.83 -0.95
CA ALA A 288 6.09 -5.13 -1.30
C ALA A 288 5.13 -4.81 -0.14
N ARG A 289 5.57 -4.93 1.12
CA ARG A 289 4.76 -4.60 2.31
C ARG A 289 4.40 -3.11 2.38
N ASP A 290 5.33 -2.24 1.99
CA ASP A 290 5.08 -0.80 1.91
C ASP A 290 4.03 -0.46 0.85
N LEU A 291 4.02 -1.22 -0.26
CA LEU A 291 3.07 -1.05 -1.34
C LEU A 291 1.64 -1.37 -0.89
N ILE A 292 1.39 -2.63 -0.52
CA ILE A 292 0.03 -3.07 -0.20
C ILE A 292 -0.52 -2.47 1.11
N GLY A 293 0.35 -1.88 1.95
CA GLY A 293 0.01 -1.32 3.25
C GLY A 293 -0.56 0.10 3.33
N ALA A 294 -1.02 0.71 2.23
CA ALA A 294 -1.57 2.09 2.23
C ALA A 294 -0.62 3.19 2.75
N ARG A 295 0.70 2.96 2.78
CA ARG A 295 1.62 3.91 3.43
C ARG A 295 1.70 5.23 2.67
N PHE A 296 1.58 5.21 1.35
CA PHE A 296 1.79 6.37 0.50
C PHE A 296 0.48 7.06 0.10
N VAL A 297 0.56 8.31 -0.34
CA VAL A 297 -0.56 8.96 -1.02
C VAL A 297 -0.64 8.49 -2.48
N THR A 298 -1.86 8.32 -2.99
CA THR A 298 -2.09 8.05 -4.41
C THR A 298 -1.42 9.13 -5.28
N GLY A 299 -0.80 8.72 -6.38
CA GLY A 299 -0.09 9.58 -7.32
C GLY A 299 1.38 9.80 -7.00
N LYS A 300 1.89 9.28 -5.87
CA LYS A 300 3.31 9.31 -5.54
C LYS A 300 4.08 8.27 -6.35
N GLU A 301 5.21 8.64 -6.93
CA GLU A 301 6.15 7.69 -7.50
C GLU A 301 6.98 6.99 -6.42
N ILE A 302 7.00 5.67 -6.47
CA ILE A 302 7.74 4.82 -5.54
C ILE A 302 8.54 3.77 -6.29
N CYS A 303 9.63 3.32 -5.68
CA CYS A 303 10.36 2.13 -6.11
C CYS A 303 10.14 1.00 -5.11
N VAL A 304 9.68 -0.16 -5.58
CA VAL A 304 9.40 -1.33 -4.75
C VAL A 304 10.24 -2.50 -5.23
N ARG A 305 11.00 -3.09 -4.30
CA ARG A 305 11.69 -4.36 -4.53
C ARG A 305 10.81 -5.52 -4.11
N ALA A 306 10.71 -6.51 -4.99
CA ALA A 306 10.05 -7.77 -4.73
C ALA A 306 10.46 -8.83 -5.75
N ALA A 307 10.15 -10.09 -5.44
CA ALA A 307 10.22 -11.17 -6.41
C ALA A 307 8.90 -11.29 -7.16
N MET A 308 8.96 -11.52 -8.47
CA MET A 308 7.77 -11.81 -9.28
C MET A 308 7.09 -13.11 -8.85
N LEU A 309 5.80 -13.03 -8.60
CA LEU A 309 4.95 -14.20 -8.39
C LEU A 309 4.50 -14.77 -9.73
N ALA A 310 3.79 -13.97 -10.52
CA ALA A 310 3.32 -14.36 -11.84
C ALA A 310 2.96 -13.12 -12.67
N PRO A 311 3.34 -13.06 -13.95
CA PRO A 311 2.65 -12.21 -14.91
C PRO A 311 1.28 -12.83 -15.20
N VAL A 312 0.21 -12.07 -14.97
CA VAL A 312 -1.17 -12.50 -15.23
C VAL A 312 -1.71 -11.68 -16.40
N PRO A 313 -1.99 -12.30 -17.56
CA PRO A 313 -2.68 -11.59 -18.64
C PRO A 313 -4.05 -11.09 -18.16
N ALA A 314 -4.32 -9.82 -18.38
CA ALA A 314 -5.58 -9.17 -18.13
C ALA A 314 -6.43 -9.13 -19.39
N GLY A 315 -7.74 -9.00 -19.21
CA GLY A 315 -8.72 -8.97 -20.29
C GLY A 315 -8.58 -7.78 -21.25
N ASP A 316 -8.05 -6.68 -20.73
CA ASP A 316 -7.74 -5.47 -21.47
C ASP A 316 -6.42 -5.56 -22.28
N GLY A 317 -5.71 -6.69 -22.23
CA GLY A 317 -4.42 -6.86 -22.90
C GLY A 317 -3.22 -6.34 -22.09
N ASP A 318 -3.41 -5.89 -20.85
CA ASP A 318 -2.35 -5.63 -19.87
C ASP A 318 -1.79 -6.93 -19.28
N THR A 319 -0.59 -6.83 -18.72
CA THR A 319 -0.03 -7.84 -17.83
C THR A 319 -0.09 -7.29 -16.41
N HIS A 320 -0.92 -7.91 -15.57
CA HIS A 320 -0.93 -7.71 -14.14
C HIS A 320 0.23 -8.50 -13.53
N ASP A 321 1.34 -7.81 -13.29
CA ASP A 321 2.55 -8.34 -12.70
C ASP A 321 2.40 -8.46 -11.18
N GLN A 322 2.03 -9.66 -10.73
CA GLN A 322 1.89 -9.95 -9.31
C GLN A 322 3.26 -10.14 -8.66
N ILE A 323 3.51 -9.45 -7.55
CA ILE A 323 4.74 -9.55 -6.78
C ILE A 323 4.52 -10.26 -5.45
N LYS A 324 5.53 -10.95 -4.96
CA LYS A 324 5.50 -11.67 -3.68
C LYS A 324 5.68 -10.73 -2.50
N VAL A 325 5.00 -11.07 -1.43
CA VAL A 325 5.17 -10.51 -0.10
C VAL A 325 5.77 -11.61 0.79
N ASP A 326 6.87 -11.28 1.48
CA ASP A 326 7.68 -12.28 2.21
C ASP A 326 7.00 -12.81 3.50
N GLU A 327 6.02 -12.09 4.03
CA GLU A 327 5.28 -12.44 5.25
C GLU A 327 3.77 -12.31 5.01
N PRO A 328 2.92 -13.09 5.72
CA PRO A 328 1.48 -12.87 5.70
C PRO A 328 1.15 -11.50 6.27
N LEU A 329 0.26 -10.78 5.62
CA LEU A 329 -0.11 -9.45 6.09
C LEU A 329 -1.62 -9.34 6.28
N PRO A 330 -2.05 -8.70 7.39
CA PRO A 330 -3.46 -8.48 7.64
C PRO A 330 -3.94 -7.29 6.79
N TYR A 331 -4.17 -7.55 5.51
CA TYR A 331 -4.75 -6.58 4.58
C TYR A 331 -6.25 -6.78 4.39
N PRO A 332 -6.97 -5.69 4.06
CA PRO A 332 -8.40 -5.72 3.81
C PRO A 332 -8.83 -6.89 2.95
N LYS A 333 -10.07 -7.32 3.16
CA LYS A 333 -10.71 -8.20 2.17
C LYS A 333 -10.81 -7.42 0.85
N ALA A 334 -10.41 -8.06 -0.24
CA ALA A 334 -10.45 -7.56 -1.61
C ALA A 334 -11.10 -8.65 -2.50
N ASP A 335 -10.96 -8.59 -3.83
CA ASP A 335 -11.50 -9.61 -4.77
C ASP A 335 -10.53 -10.65 -5.34
N ALA A 336 -9.22 -10.41 -5.36
CA ALA A 336 -8.26 -11.41 -5.87
C ALA A 336 -7.68 -12.36 -4.81
N PRO A 337 -7.55 -13.67 -5.09
CA PRO A 337 -7.06 -14.69 -4.16
C PRO A 337 -5.63 -14.50 -3.59
N TYR A 338 -4.95 -13.39 -3.92
CA TYR A 338 -3.58 -13.05 -3.55
C TYR A 338 -3.43 -12.33 -2.19
N TYR A 339 -4.53 -12.05 -1.47
CA TYR A 339 -4.59 -11.12 -0.31
C TYR A 339 -3.53 -11.24 0.79
N VAL A 340 -2.96 -12.43 0.97
CA VAL A 340 -2.10 -12.71 2.12
C VAL A 340 -0.63 -12.47 1.77
N PHE A 341 -0.29 -12.62 0.49
CA PHE A 341 1.07 -12.91 0.06
C PHE A 341 1.44 -12.31 -1.31
N GLY A 342 0.51 -11.62 -1.96
CA GLY A 342 0.72 -10.93 -3.22
C GLY A 342 0.37 -9.45 -3.11
N ALA A 343 1.06 -8.64 -3.89
CA ALA A 343 0.65 -7.29 -4.25
C ALA A 343 0.64 -7.19 -5.79
N ALA A 344 -0.16 -6.28 -6.33
CA ALA A 344 -0.21 -6.04 -7.76
C ALA A 344 0.78 -4.94 -8.15
N THR A 345 1.49 -5.16 -9.25
CA THR A 345 2.02 -4.08 -10.09
C THR A 345 1.37 -4.26 -11.45
N GLU A 346 0.93 -3.17 -12.06
CA GLU A 346 0.22 -3.23 -13.33
C GLU A 346 0.87 -2.22 -14.28
N ASN A 347 0.98 -2.58 -15.55
CA ASN A 347 1.72 -1.80 -16.52
C ASN A 347 0.87 -0.71 -17.17
N SER A 348 -0.42 -0.61 -16.86
CA SER A 348 -1.31 0.27 -17.61
C SER A 348 -1.09 1.78 -17.43
N PRO A 349 -1.42 2.59 -18.45
CA PRO A 349 -1.80 2.10 -19.74
C PRO A 349 -0.53 1.60 -20.41
N ILE A 350 -0.71 0.39 -20.90
CA ILE A 350 0.15 -0.56 -21.58
C ILE A 350 0.85 0.01 -22.81
N TYR A 351 0.89 1.33 -22.97
CA TYR A 351 1.55 1.96 -24.09
C TYR A 351 3.03 1.53 -24.16
N ARG A 352 3.64 1.04 -23.08
CA ARG A 352 5.04 0.60 -23.10
C ARG A 352 5.24 -0.59 -24.08
N ASP A 353 5.61 -0.27 -25.32
CA ASP A 353 5.85 -1.25 -26.40
C ASP A 353 7.31 -1.74 -26.37
N PRO A 354 7.57 -3.05 -26.20
CA PRO A 354 8.92 -3.64 -26.25
C PRO A 354 9.68 -3.35 -27.56
N ALA A 355 8.97 -3.05 -28.65
CA ALA A 355 9.57 -2.66 -29.93
C ALA A 355 9.91 -1.16 -30.01
N HIS A 356 9.39 -0.33 -29.11
CA HIS A 356 9.56 1.12 -29.14
C HIS A 356 10.63 1.60 -28.14
N GLY A 357 11.82 1.92 -28.65
CA GLY A 357 13.03 2.24 -27.89
C GLY A 357 12.85 2.78 -26.45
N ALA A 358 12.48 4.05 -26.30
CA ALA A 358 12.41 4.69 -24.97
C ALA A 358 11.21 4.25 -24.12
N ALA A 359 10.18 3.65 -24.74
CA ALA A 359 9.00 3.14 -24.05
C ALA A 359 9.06 1.63 -23.79
N ALA A 360 10.13 0.94 -24.20
CA ALA A 360 10.26 -0.50 -24.03
C ALA A 360 10.34 -0.88 -22.54
N ILE A 361 9.32 -1.61 -22.08
CA ILE A 361 9.32 -2.35 -20.82
C ILE A 361 8.93 -3.77 -21.17
N ALA A 362 9.76 -4.73 -20.75
CA ALA A 362 9.43 -6.14 -20.88
C ALA A 362 8.93 -6.64 -19.53
N ASP A 363 7.88 -7.45 -19.57
CA ASP A 363 7.35 -8.11 -18.39
C ASP A 363 8.45 -8.95 -17.73
N PRO A 364 8.63 -8.82 -16.41
CA PRO A 364 9.54 -9.66 -15.67
C PRO A 364 9.03 -11.10 -15.63
N VAL A 365 9.94 -12.06 -15.57
CA VAL A 365 9.55 -13.48 -15.48
C VAL A 365 9.29 -13.89 -14.04
N THR A 366 8.50 -14.95 -13.84
CA THR A 366 8.29 -15.56 -12.50
C THR A 366 9.60 -15.77 -11.75
N ASP A 367 9.58 -15.51 -10.44
CA ASP A 367 10.71 -15.57 -9.51
C ASP A 367 11.85 -14.58 -9.76
N GLN A 368 11.75 -13.71 -10.76
CA GLN A 368 12.71 -12.65 -10.97
C GLN A 368 12.64 -11.63 -9.83
N ASP A 369 13.75 -11.37 -9.16
CA ASP A 369 13.89 -10.25 -8.23
C ASP A 369 14.00 -8.95 -9.05
N ILE A 370 13.12 -8.00 -8.75
CA ILE A 370 12.97 -6.75 -9.49
C ILE A 370 12.91 -5.56 -8.54
N VAL A 371 13.20 -4.38 -9.08
CA VAL A 371 12.75 -3.11 -8.51
C VAL A 371 11.81 -2.47 -9.52
N ALA A 372 10.52 -2.43 -9.20
CA ALA A 372 9.49 -1.73 -9.98
C ALA A 372 9.48 -0.26 -9.57
N LEU A 373 9.62 0.64 -10.56
CA LEU A 373 9.35 2.06 -10.40
C LEU A 373 7.99 2.37 -11.01
N GLY A 374 7.11 3.03 -10.27
CA GLY A 374 5.91 3.58 -10.86
C GLY A 374 5.04 4.35 -9.88
N THR A 375 3.81 4.62 -10.31
CA THR A 375 2.87 5.47 -9.58
C THR A 375 2.04 4.65 -8.60
N TYR A 376 2.09 5.03 -7.32
CA TYR A 376 1.31 4.40 -6.27
C TYR A 376 -0.17 4.76 -6.36
N ARG A 377 -1.07 3.78 -6.25
CA ARG A 377 -2.50 4.06 -6.26
C ARG A 377 -3.33 2.99 -5.57
N TYR A 378 -4.60 3.33 -5.34
CA TYR A 378 -5.62 2.42 -4.82
C TYR A 378 -6.55 2.03 -5.96
N ASP A 379 -6.77 0.73 -6.12
CA ASP A 379 -7.82 0.18 -6.96
C ASP A 379 -9.07 -0.07 -6.11
N PRO A 380 -10.12 0.77 -6.24
CA PRO A 380 -11.36 0.59 -5.50
C PRO A 380 -12.24 -0.54 -6.03
N GLY A 381 -12.06 -0.96 -7.29
CA GLY A 381 -12.78 -2.09 -7.87
C GLY A 381 -12.36 -3.39 -7.20
N HIS A 382 -11.06 -3.51 -6.93
CA HIS A 382 -10.48 -4.71 -6.35
C HIS A 382 -10.16 -4.64 -4.86
N GLY A 383 -9.99 -3.44 -4.29
CA GLY A 383 -9.78 -3.23 -2.86
C GLY A 383 -8.32 -3.27 -2.40
N TRP A 384 -7.34 -3.03 -3.27
CA TRP A 384 -5.90 -3.06 -2.92
C TRP A 384 -5.13 -1.83 -3.39
N TYR A 385 -3.89 -1.71 -2.93
CA TYR A 385 -2.91 -0.77 -3.47
C TYR A 385 -1.93 -1.44 -4.40
N GLU A 386 -1.51 -0.69 -5.41
CA GLU A 386 -0.62 -1.18 -6.46
C GLU A 386 0.27 -0.06 -7.02
N ILE A 387 1.24 -0.48 -7.83
CA ILE A 387 2.01 0.41 -8.68
C ILE A 387 1.41 0.33 -10.06
N HIS A 388 0.91 1.45 -10.57
CA HIS A 388 0.59 1.58 -11.97
C HIS A 388 0.43 3.04 -12.43
N PRO A 389 0.93 3.39 -13.63
CA PRO A 389 1.71 2.53 -14.51
C PRO A 389 3.05 2.23 -13.89
N VAL A 390 3.55 1.02 -14.10
CA VAL A 390 4.97 0.77 -13.99
C VAL A 390 5.71 1.52 -15.12
N LYS A 391 6.78 2.19 -14.75
CA LYS A 391 7.60 3.05 -15.63
C LYS A 391 8.93 2.40 -15.99
N ALA A 392 9.40 1.47 -15.15
CA ALA A 392 10.56 0.64 -15.40
C ALA A 392 10.64 -0.52 -14.40
N TYR A 393 11.22 -1.63 -14.86
CA TYR A 393 11.77 -2.68 -14.02
C TYR A 393 13.30 -2.60 -14.04
N PHE A 394 13.93 -2.66 -12.87
CA PHE A 394 15.37 -2.77 -12.73
C PHE A 394 15.76 -4.10 -12.08
N ALA A 395 16.89 -4.67 -12.51
CA ALA A 395 17.51 -5.75 -11.74
C ALA A 395 18.15 -5.18 -10.46
N PRO A 396 17.87 -5.76 -9.27
CA PRO A 396 18.57 -5.41 -8.05
C PRO A 396 20.03 -5.84 -8.19
N ARG A 397 20.95 -4.95 -7.79
CA ARG A 397 22.39 -5.21 -7.84
C ARG A 397 22.87 -6.06 -6.67
#